data_AF-X0MM14-F1
#
_entry.id   AF-X0MM14-F1
#
_cell.length_a   1.000
_cell.length_b   1.000
_cell.length_c   1.000
_cell.angle_alpha   90.00
_cell.angle_beta   90.00
_cell.angle_gamma   90.00
#
_symmetry.space_group_name_H-M   'P 1'
#
loop_
_entity.id
_entity.type
_entity.pdbx_description
1 polymer ?
#
loop_
_entity_poly.entity_id
_entity_poly.type
_entity_poly.pdbx_seq_one_letter_code
_entity_poly.pdbx_strand_id
1 'polypeptide(L)'
;MAKINDLMAVSSEAELRDVLDLLHEREGALIDKLDAPMKDSRDFRRGLGGLDSLHGDLDMQLIAARSIHRAMLSTAGGTAERLSTMIRALDMEKRRVEATLIVIEQVMELKACIAGLIGSMGAPQDWEAAANYLSLASNIPEDVIRGDFALAVVPSIEAPDPPLTTIQTTRKSLCGLFLREFNAATEQGDGEEVARFFKLFPVIGGGAEETGLEAYGQYICQGMAETVRSALGGAHKERGKQNDFFYANNLTRLFEHIVQIINSHSGLVERHYGADKVVKVIERLQKEADIQGGIILDMWNDERAVTRMMADIKSYPFYFLSKSMMPVQRGINFALRGNELDKDEFDLDGLLDQEEKLPLPKFLDRCNLHKKISEKVIEPYKLTATFLFRRSVGKAFEMDAAPSGLSLSKPYDGSPPFILQAVDDIMYVVDNLLQHILSTGNREVTVYIISAISRSSNWISSGLSIGA
;
A
#
# COMPACT_ATOMS: atom_id res chain seq x y z
N MET A 1 -17.96 115.24 47.18
CA MET A 1 -19.39 114.83 47.24
C MET A 1 -20.27 115.69 48.15
N ALA A 2 -19.75 116.34 49.22
CA ALA A 2 -20.58 117.17 50.11
C ALA A 2 -21.13 118.48 49.48
N LYS A 3 -20.47 119.04 48.45
CA LYS A 3 -20.94 120.28 47.76
C LYS A 3 -22.05 120.08 46.72
N ILE A 4 -22.41 118.84 46.34
CA ILE A 4 -23.44 118.59 45.30
C ILE A 4 -24.86 118.69 45.86
N ASN A 5 -25.06 118.38 47.14
CA ASN A 5 -26.38 118.43 47.78
C ASN A 5 -26.68 119.79 48.45
N ASP A 6 -25.74 120.73 48.43
CA ASP A 6 -25.88 122.03 49.12
C ASP A 6 -25.52 123.19 48.16
N LEU A 7 -26.41 123.43 47.19
CA LEU A 7 -26.32 124.48 46.16
C LEU A 7 -26.25 125.92 46.71
N MET A 8 -26.51 126.10 48.01
CA MET A 8 -26.56 127.39 48.69
C MET A 8 -25.20 127.86 49.25
N ALA A 9 -24.16 127.02 49.23
CA ALA A 9 -22.85 127.31 49.83
C ALA A 9 -21.79 127.80 48.82
N VAL A 10 -22.18 128.10 47.57
CA VAL A 10 -21.27 128.46 46.48
C VAL A 10 -21.28 129.98 46.29
N SER A 11 -20.15 130.65 46.50
CA SER A 11 -20.03 132.13 46.47
C SER A 11 -19.18 132.68 45.31
N SER A 12 -18.75 131.82 44.39
CA SER A 12 -17.88 132.16 43.24
C SER A 12 -18.42 131.56 41.94
N GLU A 13 -18.44 132.34 40.86
CA GLU A 13 -18.88 131.92 39.52
C GLU A 13 -18.07 130.72 39.00
N ALA A 14 -16.79 130.62 39.38
CA ALA A 14 -15.93 129.49 39.02
C ALA A 14 -16.38 128.19 39.70
N GLU A 15 -16.79 128.25 40.97
CA GLU A 15 -17.28 127.06 41.69
C GLU A 15 -18.67 126.60 41.18
N LEU A 16 -19.49 127.52 40.65
CA LEU A 16 -20.81 127.19 40.10
C LEU A 16 -20.68 126.53 38.72
N ARG A 17 -19.71 126.95 37.90
CA ARG A 17 -19.34 126.27 36.65
C ARG A 17 -18.79 124.86 36.91
N ASP A 18 -17.91 124.70 37.91
CA ASP A 18 -17.40 123.37 38.31
C ASP A 18 -18.52 122.42 38.76
N VAL A 19 -19.52 122.90 39.52
CA VAL A 19 -20.67 122.08 39.95
C VAL A 19 -21.58 121.74 38.78
N LEU A 20 -21.76 122.64 37.82
CA LEU A 20 -22.54 122.39 36.59
C LEU A 20 -21.84 121.37 35.69
N ASP A 21 -20.52 121.50 35.52
CA ASP A 21 -19.71 120.55 34.75
C ASP A 21 -19.76 119.16 35.40
N LEU A 22 -19.70 119.09 36.73
CA LEU A 22 -19.85 117.83 37.49
C LEU A 22 -21.27 117.24 37.40
N LEU A 23 -22.31 118.08 37.30
CA LEU A 23 -23.69 117.65 37.09
C LEU A 23 -23.89 117.13 35.66
N HIS A 24 -23.35 117.80 34.65
CA HIS A 24 -23.37 117.32 33.27
C HIS A 24 -22.56 116.03 33.10
N GLU A 25 -21.43 115.89 33.80
CA GLU A 25 -20.66 114.66 33.85
C GLU A 25 -21.48 113.52 34.49
N ARG A 26 -22.22 113.81 35.58
CA ARG A 26 -23.10 112.83 36.23
C ARG A 26 -24.33 112.48 35.39
N GLU A 27 -24.94 113.45 34.71
CA GLU A 27 -26.06 113.24 33.81
C GLU A 27 -25.63 112.41 32.60
N GLY A 28 -24.48 112.73 31.99
CA GLY A 28 -23.86 111.92 30.95
C GLY A 28 -23.60 110.48 31.43
N ALA A 29 -23.01 110.32 32.61
CA ALA A 29 -22.77 109.00 33.21
C ALA A 29 -24.06 108.23 33.52
N LEU A 30 -25.17 108.91 33.84
CA LEU A 30 -26.48 108.29 34.06
C LEU A 30 -27.14 107.90 32.73
N ILE A 31 -27.05 108.75 31.71
CA ILE A 31 -27.52 108.46 30.36
C ILE A 31 -26.78 107.25 29.81
N ASP A 32 -25.45 107.21 29.93
CA ASP A 32 -24.63 106.06 29.50
C ASP A 32 -25.00 104.76 30.25
N LYS A 33 -25.26 104.86 31.57
CA LYS A 33 -25.71 103.72 32.38
C LYS A 33 -27.10 103.22 32.03
N LEU A 34 -27.99 104.07 31.52
CA LEU A 34 -29.33 103.68 31.06
C LEU A 34 -29.33 103.20 29.61
N ASP A 35 -28.47 103.75 28.76
CA ASP A 35 -28.36 103.36 27.36
C ASP A 35 -27.71 101.98 27.19
N ALA A 36 -26.77 101.59 28.04
CA ALA A 36 -26.15 100.26 28.02
C ALA A 36 -27.18 99.10 28.14
N PRO A 37 -28.02 99.03 29.19
CA PRO A 37 -29.02 97.98 29.33
C PRO A 37 -30.18 98.10 28.32
N MET A 38 -30.48 99.31 27.83
CA MET A 38 -31.49 99.51 26.77
C MET A 38 -31.00 99.06 25.39
N LYS A 39 -29.69 99.15 25.10
CA LYS A 39 -29.07 98.56 23.91
C LYS A 39 -29.05 97.04 24.02
N ASP A 40 -28.62 96.50 25.17
CA ASP A 40 -28.64 95.06 25.43
C ASP A 40 -30.05 94.47 25.32
N SER A 41 -31.08 95.14 25.83
CA SER A 41 -32.47 94.68 25.71
C SER A 41 -33.00 94.72 24.26
N ARG A 42 -32.60 95.73 23.46
CA ARG A 42 -32.97 95.82 22.05
C ARG A 42 -32.27 94.75 21.21
N ASP A 43 -30.99 94.52 21.46
CA ASP A 43 -30.21 93.49 20.78
C ASP A 43 -30.70 92.09 21.17
N PHE A 44 -31.04 91.87 22.45
CA PHE A 44 -31.67 90.64 22.91
C PHE A 44 -33.03 90.39 22.27
N ARG A 45 -33.90 91.41 22.18
CA ARG A 45 -35.21 91.29 21.49
C ARG A 45 -35.06 91.04 20.00
N ARG A 46 -34.03 91.62 19.36
CA ARG A 46 -33.70 91.33 17.95
C ARG A 46 -33.22 89.90 17.76
N GLY A 47 -32.40 89.40 18.70
CA GLY A 47 -31.97 88.00 18.75
C GLY A 47 -33.15 87.04 18.92
N LEU A 48 -34.09 87.35 19.82
CA LEU A 48 -35.32 86.58 20.00
C LEU A 48 -36.20 86.58 18.75
N GLY A 49 -36.39 87.73 18.09
CA GLY A 49 -37.12 87.79 16.83
C GLY A 49 -36.44 86.99 15.70
N GLY A 50 -35.11 86.98 15.67
CA GLY A 50 -34.34 86.11 14.78
C GLY A 50 -34.54 84.63 15.10
N LEU A 51 -34.52 84.27 16.39
CA LEU A 51 -34.79 82.91 16.85
C LEU A 51 -36.21 82.45 16.50
N ASP A 52 -37.21 83.31 16.66
CA ASP A 52 -38.60 83.03 16.32
C ASP A 52 -38.79 82.82 14.81
N SER A 53 -38.10 83.62 13.98
CA SER A 53 -38.09 83.42 12.52
C SER A 53 -37.41 82.10 12.11
N LEU A 54 -36.28 81.78 12.73
CA LEU A 54 -35.58 80.51 12.54
C LEU A 54 -36.43 79.33 13.01
N HIS A 55 -37.17 79.48 14.11
CA HIS A 55 -38.09 78.47 14.59
C HIS A 55 -39.22 78.22 13.60
N GLY A 56 -39.82 79.29 13.05
CA GLY A 56 -40.83 79.18 12.00
C GLY A 56 -40.32 78.50 10.73
N ASP A 57 -39.12 78.86 10.28
CA ASP A 57 -38.47 78.24 9.12
C ASP A 57 -38.14 76.77 9.38
N LEU A 58 -37.64 76.44 10.58
CA LEU A 58 -37.33 75.07 10.99
C LEU A 58 -38.61 74.23 11.06
N ASP A 59 -39.71 74.78 11.58
CA ASP A 59 -41.01 74.10 11.61
C ASP A 59 -41.51 73.80 10.19
N MET A 60 -41.40 74.76 9.26
CA MET A 60 -41.78 74.54 7.87
C MET A 60 -40.90 73.47 7.19
N GLN A 61 -39.59 73.50 7.42
CA GLN A 61 -38.67 72.48 6.91
C GLN A 61 -38.95 71.10 7.54
N LEU A 62 -39.30 71.05 8.82
CA LEU A 62 -39.66 69.82 9.52
C LEU A 62 -40.98 69.24 8.99
N ILE A 63 -41.97 70.08 8.70
CA ILE A 63 -43.23 69.68 8.08
C ILE A 63 -42.96 69.12 6.67
N ALA A 64 -42.16 69.80 5.86
CA ALA A 64 -41.77 69.35 4.52
C ALA A 64 -40.99 68.02 4.57
N ALA A 65 -40.04 67.88 5.49
CA ALA A 65 -39.29 66.64 5.70
C ALA A 65 -40.21 65.48 6.14
N ARG A 66 -41.16 65.74 7.05
CA ARG A 66 -42.16 64.75 7.49
C ARG A 66 -43.12 64.36 6.37
N SER A 67 -43.53 65.32 5.52
CA SER A 67 -44.39 65.01 4.38
C SER A 67 -43.64 64.17 3.35
N ILE A 68 -42.37 64.48 3.05
CA ILE A 68 -41.54 63.66 2.16
C ILE A 68 -41.36 62.26 2.75
N HIS A 69 -41.09 62.16 4.05
CA HIS A 69 -40.91 60.86 4.71
C HIS A 69 -42.18 59.99 4.64
N ARG A 70 -43.35 60.56 4.97
CA ARG A 70 -44.62 59.80 4.97
C ARG A 70 -45.18 59.56 3.57
N ALA A 71 -45.11 60.54 2.69
CA ALA A 71 -45.74 60.45 1.38
C ALA A 71 -44.88 59.67 0.37
N MET A 72 -43.56 59.80 0.45
CA MET A 72 -42.64 59.23 -0.54
C MET A 72 -41.77 58.11 0.04
N LEU A 73 -41.09 58.33 1.17
CA LEU A 73 -40.12 57.34 1.66
C LEU A 73 -40.79 56.10 2.27
N SER A 74 -41.83 56.26 3.09
CA SER A 74 -42.50 55.09 3.70
C SER A 74 -43.31 54.31 2.67
N THR A 75 -43.93 54.99 1.69
CA THR A 75 -44.67 54.36 0.60
C THR A 75 -43.72 53.64 -0.36
N ALA A 76 -42.62 54.28 -0.77
CA ALA A 76 -41.58 53.65 -1.57
C ALA A 76 -40.93 52.47 -0.82
N GLY A 77 -40.64 52.62 0.48
CA GLY A 77 -40.14 51.56 1.34
C GLY A 77 -41.08 50.35 1.37
N GLY A 78 -42.38 50.58 1.59
CA GLY A 78 -43.38 49.51 1.55
C GLY A 78 -43.51 48.83 0.18
N THR A 79 -43.41 49.58 -0.93
CA THR A 79 -43.40 48.97 -2.28
C THR A 79 -42.13 48.17 -2.54
N ALA A 80 -40.97 48.64 -2.10
CA ALA A 80 -39.69 47.95 -2.26
C ALA A 80 -39.65 46.67 -1.41
N GLU A 81 -40.19 46.70 -0.19
CA GLU A 81 -40.31 45.52 0.67
C GLU A 81 -41.24 44.48 0.03
N ARG A 82 -42.42 44.89 -0.44
CA ARG A 82 -43.34 44.00 -1.17
C ARG A 82 -42.69 43.42 -2.41
N LEU A 83 -42.04 44.23 -3.23
CA LEU A 83 -41.34 43.77 -4.42
C LEU A 83 -40.23 42.77 -4.07
N SER A 84 -39.43 43.05 -3.03
CA SER A 84 -38.37 42.17 -2.57
C SER A 84 -38.91 40.83 -2.05
N THR A 85 -40.04 40.84 -1.32
CA THR A 85 -40.70 39.59 -0.89
C THR A 85 -41.24 38.78 -2.07
N MET A 86 -41.84 39.43 -3.08
CA MET A 86 -42.31 38.74 -4.29
C MET A 86 -41.15 38.16 -5.10
N ILE A 87 -40.05 38.91 -5.27
CA ILE A 87 -38.86 38.42 -5.97
C ILE A 87 -38.26 37.23 -5.23
N ARG A 88 -38.15 37.28 -3.89
CA ARG A 88 -37.66 36.14 -3.11
C ARG A 88 -38.55 34.90 -3.26
N ALA A 89 -39.88 35.09 -3.25
CA ALA A 89 -40.81 33.98 -3.46
C ALA A 89 -40.65 33.37 -4.86
N LEU A 90 -40.55 34.22 -5.89
CA LEU A 90 -40.32 33.78 -7.27
C LEU A 90 -38.96 33.10 -7.46
N ASP A 91 -37.90 33.62 -6.85
CA ASP A 91 -36.56 33.01 -6.88
C ASP A 91 -36.56 31.63 -6.21
N MET A 92 -37.30 31.46 -5.11
CA MET A 92 -37.45 30.16 -4.45
C MET A 92 -38.21 29.17 -5.32
N GLU A 93 -39.27 29.62 -5.99
CA GLU A 93 -40.01 28.80 -6.94
C GLU A 93 -39.14 28.40 -8.14
N LYS A 94 -38.41 29.35 -8.71
CA LYS A 94 -37.44 29.10 -9.78
C LYS A 94 -36.38 28.08 -9.38
N ARG A 95 -35.74 28.24 -8.21
CA ARG A 95 -34.75 27.28 -7.70
C ARG A 95 -35.33 25.89 -7.50
N ARG A 96 -36.58 25.78 -7.03
CA ARG A 96 -37.26 24.49 -6.89
C ARG A 96 -37.50 23.85 -8.25
N VAL A 97 -37.95 24.62 -9.24
CA VAL A 97 -38.14 24.13 -10.61
C VAL A 97 -36.81 23.67 -11.22
N GLU A 98 -35.74 24.47 -11.08
CA GLU A 98 -34.39 24.10 -11.54
C GLU A 98 -33.89 22.83 -10.85
N ALA A 99 -34.10 22.68 -9.54
CA ALA A 99 -33.74 21.46 -8.82
C ALA A 99 -34.53 20.23 -9.31
N THR A 100 -35.83 20.37 -9.57
CA THR A 100 -36.64 19.27 -10.12
C THR A 100 -36.23 18.91 -11.55
N LEU A 101 -35.81 19.89 -12.35
CA LEU A 101 -35.32 19.65 -13.71
C LEU A 101 -34.06 18.78 -13.70
N ILE A 102 -33.10 19.09 -12.82
CA ILE A 102 -31.87 18.29 -12.67
C ILE A 102 -32.19 16.84 -12.31
N VAL A 103 -33.14 16.61 -11.39
CA VAL A 103 -33.55 15.24 -11.02
C VAL A 103 -34.20 14.52 -12.20
N ILE A 104 -35.03 15.21 -13.00
CA ILE A 104 -35.64 14.63 -14.19
C ILE A 104 -34.58 14.28 -15.23
N GLU A 105 -33.62 15.16 -15.49
CA GLU A 105 -32.49 14.91 -16.39
C GLU A 105 -31.70 13.67 -15.96
N GLN A 106 -31.39 13.54 -14.66
CA GLN A 106 -30.70 12.37 -14.11
C GLN A 106 -31.51 11.08 -14.24
N VAL A 107 -32.84 11.13 -14.07
CA VAL A 107 -33.71 9.95 -14.26
C VAL A 107 -33.85 9.58 -15.74
N MET A 108 -33.86 10.56 -16.64
CA MET A 108 -33.81 10.31 -18.09
C MET A 108 -32.47 9.67 -18.49
N GLU A 109 -31.35 10.16 -17.96
CA GLU A 109 -30.02 9.58 -18.17
C GLU A 109 -29.96 8.15 -17.62
N LEU A 110 -30.48 7.91 -16.42
CA LEU A 110 -30.57 6.58 -15.82
C LEU A 110 -31.35 5.60 -16.71
N LYS A 111 -32.50 6.04 -17.23
CA LYS A 111 -33.32 5.23 -18.16
C LYS A 111 -32.56 4.94 -19.46
N ALA A 112 -31.90 5.94 -20.02
CA ALA A 112 -31.08 5.77 -21.22
C ALA A 112 -29.91 4.82 -20.99
N CYS A 113 -29.26 4.89 -19.82
CA CYS A 113 -28.15 3.99 -19.45
C CYS A 113 -28.63 2.56 -19.30
N ILE A 114 -29.78 2.30 -18.66
CA ILE A 114 -30.33 0.94 -18.51
C ILE A 114 -30.74 0.37 -19.86
N ALA A 115 -31.43 1.16 -20.70
CA ALA A 115 -31.80 0.74 -22.04
C ALA A 115 -30.56 0.48 -22.92
N GLY A 116 -29.57 1.37 -22.86
CA GLY A 116 -28.29 1.23 -23.56
C GLY A 116 -27.49 0.01 -23.09
N LEU A 117 -27.50 -0.29 -21.80
CA LEU A 117 -26.87 -1.47 -21.21
C LEU A 117 -27.50 -2.76 -21.73
N ILE A 118 -28.82 -2.89 -21.63
CA ILE A 118 -29.55 -4.08 -22.11
C ILE A 118 -29.39 -4.24 -23.63
N GLY A 119 -29.47 -3.13 -24.37
CA GLY A 119 -29.25 -3.12 -25.82
C GLY A 119 -27.84 -3.55 -26.22
N SER A 120 -26.81 -3.08 -25.51
CA SER A 120 -25.40 -3.41 -25.79
C SER A 120 -25.07 -4.86 -25.41
N MET A 121 -25.72 -5.42 -24.39
CA MET A 121 -25.60 -6.84 -24.02
C MET A 121 -26.32 -7.79 -25.00
N GLY A 122 -27.22 -7.27 -25.83
CA GLY A 122 -28.02 -8.06 -26.78
C GLY A 122 -27.28 -8.40 -28.08
N ALA A 123 -27.82 -7.93 -29.20
CA ALA A 123 -27.33 -8.27 -30.54
C ALA A 123 -25.91 -7.78 -30.89
N PRO A 124 -25.45 -6.57 -30.49
CA PRO A 124 -24.12 -6.09 -30.87
C PRO A 124 -22.99 -6.68 -30.01
N GLN A 125 -23.30 -7.22 -28.82
CA GLN A 125 -22.31 -7.74 -27.86
C GLN A 125 -21.15 -6.76 -27.56
N ASP A 126 -21.45 -5.46 -27.56
CA ASP A 126 -20.49 -4.41 -27.30
C ASP A 126 -20.26 -4.26 -25.78
N TRP A 127 -19.34 -5.07 -25.26
CA TRP A 127 -19.00 -5.16 -23.84
C TRP A 127 -18.45 -3.86 -23.25
N GLU A 128 -17.72 -3.06 -24.04
CA GLU A 128 -17.16 -1.78 -23.62
C GLU A 128 -18.24 -0.73 -23.42
N ALA A 129 -19.19 -0.64 -24.35
CA ALA A 129 -20.33 0.25 -24.25
C ALA A 129 -21.19 -0.13 -23.04
N ALA A 130 -21.44 -1.43 -22.83
CA ALA A 130 -22.14 -1.94 -21.66
C ALA A 130 -21.44 -1.54 -20.34
N ALA A 131 -20.12 -1.72 -20.24
CA ALA A 131 -19.35 -1.32 -19.06
C ALA A 131 -19.41 0.20 -18.81
N ASN A 132 -19.33 1.01 -19.88
CA ASN A 132 -19.45 2.45 -19.79
C ASN A 132 -20.83 2.89 -19.29
N TYR A 133 -21.93 2.33 -19.84
CA TYR A 133 -23.29 2.63 -19.37
C TYR A 133 -23.49 2.24 -17.90
N LEU A 134 -22.88 1.14 -17.45
CA LEU A 134 -22.94 0.72 -16.05
C LEU A 134 -22.13 1.65 -15.13
N SER A 135 -20.99 2.16 -15.59
CA SER A 135 -20.20 3.14 -14.85
C SER A 135 -20.94 4.47 -14.71
N LEU A 136 -21.60 4.94 -15.78
CA LEU A 136 -22.44 6.13 -15.78
C LEU A 136 -23.62 5.96 -14.82
N ALA A 137 -24.31 4.81 -14.90
CA ALA A 137 -25.41 4.50 -13.98
C ALA A 137 -24.97 4.42 -12.51
N SER A 138 -23.71 4.06 -12.24
CA SER A 138 -23.15 3.99 -10.87
C SER A 138 -22.72 5.36 -10.34
N ASN A 139 -22.50 6.36 -11.20
CA ASN A 139 -22.18 7.74 -10.81
C ASN A 139 -23.43 8.55 -10.41
N ILE A 140 -24.63 8.07 -10.75
CA ILE A 140 -25.89 8.73 -10.41
C ILE A 140 -26.17 8.58 -8.90
N PRO A 141 -26.54 9.65 -8.18
CA PRO A 141 -26.76 9.60 -6.73
C PRO A 141 -27.86 8.61 -6.34
N GLU A 142 -27.59 7.85 -5.27
CA GLU A 142 -28.47 6.76 -4.82
C GLU A 142 -29.86 7.25 -4.36
N ASP A 143 -29.95 8.51 -3.92
CA ASP A 143 -31.21 9.18 -3.56
C ASP A 143 -32.16 9.33 -4.75
N VAL A 144 -31.59 9.51 -5.96
CA VAL A 144 -32.37 9.63 -7.21
C VAL A 144 -32.76 8.24 -7.73
N ILE A 145 -31.88 7.25 -7.56
CA ILE A 145 -32.16 5.85 -7.94
C ILE A 145 -33.28 5.26 -7.06
N ARG A 146 -33.32 5.61 -5.78
CA ARG A 146 -34.37 5.17 -4.83
C ARG A 146 -35.62 6.04 -4.83
N GLY A 147 -35.62 7.16 -5.55
CA GLY A 147 -36.75 8.08 -5.58
C GLY A 147 -38.00 7.47 -6.24
N ASP A 148 -39.18 7.82 -5.73
CA ASP A 148 -40.47 7.35 -6.23
C ASP A 148 -40.68 7.64 -7.73
N PHE A 149 -40.11 8.73 -8.22
CA PHE A 149 -40.15 9.10 -9.64
C PHE A 149 -39.36 8.12 -10.53
N ALA A 150 -38.19 7.67 -10.08
CA ALA A 150 -37.39 6.69 -10.80
C ALA A 150 -38.09 5.32 -10.83
N LEU A 151 -38.75 4.94 -9.73
CA LEU A 151 -39.54 3.71 -9.64
C LEU A 151 -40.75 3.69 -10.60
N ALA A 152 -41.27 4.85 -11.00
CA ALA A 152 -42.40 4.93 -11.93
C ALA A 152 -41.98 5.05 -13.40
N VAL A 153 -40.89 5.79 -13.68
CA VAL A 153 -40.51 6.18 -15.06
C VAL A 153 -39.50 5.23 -15.70
N VAL A 154 -38.62 4.63 -14.90
CA VAL A 154 -37.51 3.80 -15.37
C VAL A 154 -37.96 2.39 -15.76
N PRO A 155 -38.85 1.70 -15.02
CA PRO A 155 -39.35 0.41 -15.44
C PRO A 155 -39.95 0.49 -16.85
N SER A 156 -39.44 -0.38 -17.71
CA SER A 156 -39.77 -0.42 -19.14
C SER A 156 -40.11 -1.86 -19.52
N ILE A 157 -40.67 -2.07 -20.72
CA ILE A 157 -41.08 -3.41 -21.17
C ILE A 157 -39.91 -4.43 -21.13
N GLU A 158 -38.67 -3.93 -21.30
CA GLU A 158 -37.43 -4.72 -21.26
C GLU A 158 -36.84 -4.91 -19.85
N ALA A 159 -37.26 -4.11 -18.86
CA ALA A 159 -36.79 -4.16 -17.49
C ALA A 159 -37.95 -3.83 -16.53
N PRO A 160 -38.73 -4.86 -16.09
CA PRO A 160 -39.89 -4.66 -15.22
C PRO A 160 -39.51 -4.36 -13.76
N ASP A 161 -38.28 -4.67 -13.36
CA ASP A 161 -37.82 -4.50 -11.99
C ASP A 161 -37.38 -3.05 -11.68
N PRO A 162 -37.43 -2.64 -10.40
CA PRO A 162 -36.86 -1.37 -9.95
C PRO A 162 -35.44 -1.11 -10.47
N PRO A 163 -35.04 0.16 -10.68
CA PRO A 163 -33.76 0.50 -11.30
C PRO A 163 -32.56 -0.08 -10.53
N LEU A 164 -32.62 -0.08 -9.19
CA LEU A 164 -31.55 -0.61 -8.34
C LEU A 164 -31.35 -2.13 -8.53
N THR A 165 -32.44 -2.90 -8.54
CA THR A 165 -32.39 -4.35 -8.74
C THR A 165 -31.98 -4.68 -10.16
N THR A 166 -32.45 -3.92 -11.15
CA THR A 166 -32.05 -4.07 -12.55
C THR A 166 -30.55 -3.83 -12.73
N ILE A 167 -29.99 -2.76 -12.14
CA ILE A 167 -28.55 -2.47 -12.19
C ILE A 167 -27.72 -3.55 -11.47
N GLN A 168 -28.20 -4.07 -10.34
CA GLN A 168 -27.48 -5.14 -9.62
C GLN A 168 -27.50 -6.46 -10.38
N THR A 169 -28.64 -6.84 -10.96
CA THR A 169 -28.80 -8.08 -11.74
C THR A 169 -27.99 -8.00 -13.04
N THR A 170 -28.08 -6.89 -13.76
CA THR A 170 -27.28 -6.66 -14.98
C THR A 170 -25.79 -6.62 -14.67
N ARG A 171 -25.35 -5.98 -13.56
CA ARG A 171 -23.95 -6.02 -13.11
C ARG A 171 -23.45 -7.44 -12.88
N LYS A 172 -24.22 -8.27 -12.16
CA LYS A 172 -23.86 -9.69 -11.91
C LYS A 172 -23.81 -10.49 -13.21
N SER A 173 -24.79 -10.29 -14.09
CA SER A 173 -24.84 -10.95 -15.39
C SER A 173 -23.66 -10.55 -16.29
N LEU A 174 -23.33 -9.26 -16.35
CA LEU A 174 -22.18 -8.75 -17.10
C LEU A 174 -20.86 -9.29 -16.55
N CYS A 175 -20.70 -9.34 -15.22
CA CYS A 175 -19.53 -9.95 -14.60
C CYS A 175 -19.40 -11.45 -14.94
N GLY A 176 -20.51 -12.19 -14.93
CA GLY A 176 -20.51 -13.62 -15.31
C GLY A 176 -20.17 -13.84 -16.78
N LEU A 177 -20.70 -12.99 -17.68
CA LEU A 177 -20.36 -13.03 -19.10
C LEU A 177 -18.89 -12.70 -19.34
N PHE A 178 -18.37 -11.64 -18.70
CA PHE A 178 -16.96 -11.26 -18.84
C PHE A 178 -16.01 -12.36 -18.35
N LEU A 179 -16.32 -13.04 -17.24
CA LEU A 179 -15.52 -14.18 -16.80
C LEU A 179 -15.54 -15.33 -17.79
N ARG A 180 -16.69 -15.61 -18.43
CA ARG A 180 -16.81 -16.67 -19.43
C ARG A 180 -16.02 -16.33 -20.69
N GLU A 181 -16.18 -15.12 -21.23
CA GLU A 181 -15.46 -14.69 -22.43
C GLU A 181 -13.96 -14.52 -22.15
N PHE A 182 -13.59 -14.05 -20.95
CA PHE A 182 -12.20 -14.02 -20.50
C PHE A 182 -11.60 -15.44 -20.49
N ASN A 183 -12.27 -16.41 -19.86
CA ASN A 183 -11.79 -17.79 -19.84
C ASN A 183 -11.70 -18.39 -21.25
N ALA A 184 -12.67 -18.12 -22.12
CA ALA A 184 -12.61 -18.55 -23.52
C ALA A 184 -11.40 -17.93 -24.26
N ALA A 185 -11.11 -16.65 -24.06
CA ALA A 185 -9.95 -15.98 -24.63
C ALA A 185 -8.63 -16.56 -24.09
N THR A 186 -8.59 -16.92 -22.79
CA THR A 186 -7.41 -17.59 -22.21
C THR A 186 -7.17 -18.98 -22.80
N GLU A 187 -8.22 -19.74 -23.10
CA GLU A 187 -8.11 -21.05 -23.74
C GLU A 187 -7.66 -20.95 -25.20
N GLN A 188 -8.07 -19.89 -25.90
CA GLN A 188 -7.66 -19.61 -27.28
C GLN A 188 -6.24 -19.01 -27.37
N GLY A 189 -5.68 -18.52 -26.27
CA GLY A 189 -4.34 -17.93 -26.21
C GLY A 189 -4.27 -16.50 -26.78
N ASP A 190 -5.40 -15.79 -26.86
CA ASP A 190 -5.44 -14.42 -27.37
C ASP A 190 -5.10 -13.42 -26.26
N GLY A 191 -3.84 -12.97 -26.24
CA GLY A 191 -3.36 -12.01 -25.25
C GLY A 191 -3.97 -10.62 -25.37
N GLU A 192 -4.48 -10.22 -26.53
CA GLU A 192 -5.08 -8.89 -26.74
C GLU A 192 -6.48 -8.83 -26.16
N GLU A 193 -7.32 -9.83 -26.43
CA GLU A 193 -8.67 -9.92 -25.86
C GLU A 193 -8.62 -10.14 -24.33
N VAL A 194 -7.68 -10.97 -23.83
CA VAL A 194 -7.44 -11.12 -22.38
C VAL A 194 -7.10 -9.77 -21.73
N ALA A 195 -6.22 -8.98 -22.35
CA ALA A 195 -5.88 -7.64 -21.86
C ALA A 195 -7.04 -6.65 -21.99
N ARG A 196 -7.90 -6.79 -23.00
CA ARG A 196 -9.10 -5.97 -23.20
C ARG A 196 -10.13 -6.20 -22.10
N PHE A 197 -10.52 -7.45 -21.86
CA PHE A 197 -11.44 -7.78 -20.77
C PHE A 197 -10.85 -7.43 -19.39
N PHE A 198 -9.53 -7.59 -19.21
CA PHE A 198 -8.85 -7.21 -17.97
C PHE A 198 -8.98 -5.71 -17.64
N LYS A 199 -9.03 -4.83 -18.67
CA LYS A 199 -9.27 -3.39 -18.49
C LYS A 199 -10.71 -3.04 -18.14
N LEU A 200 -11.67 -3.92 -18.43
CA LEU A 200 -13.10 -3.67 -18.24
C LEU A 200 -13.59 -4.02 -16.84
N PHE A 201 -12.96 -4.98 -16.14
CA PHE A 201 -13.34 -5.34 -14.77
C PHE A 201 -13.28 -4.18 -13.76
N PRO A 202 -12.27 -3.27 -13.77
CA PRO A 202 -12.26 -2.10 -12.90
C PRO A 202 -13.41 -1.12 -13.14
N VAL A 203 -13.84 -0.98 -14.40
CA VAL A 203 -14.88 -0.02 -14.81
C VAL A 203 -16.27 -0.41 -14.27
N ILE A 204 -16.50 -1.69 -14.03
CA ILE A 204 -17.77 -2.24 -13.52
C ILE A 204 -17.97 -1.96 -12.02
N GLY A 205 -16.87 -1.92 -11.25
CA GLY A 205 -16.88 -1.76 -9.79
C GLY A 205 -17.60 -2.89 -9.03
N GLY A 206 -17.71 -2.76 -7.70
CA GLY A 206 -18.56 -3.63 -6.87
C GLY A 206 -18.05 -5.05 -6.61
N GLY A 207 -16.74 -5.23 -6.44
CA GLY A 207 -16.12 -6.54 -6.11
C GLY A 207 -15.75 -7.38 -7.34
N ALA A 208 -16.20 -7.01 -8.54
CA ALA A 208 -15.78 -7.63 -9.80
C ALA A 208 -14.28 -7.46 -10.08
N GLU A 209 -13.65 -6.42 -9.52
CA GLU A 209 -12.21 -6.19 -9.58
C GLU A 209 -11.41 -7.33 -8.93
N GLU A 210 -11.85 -7.82 -7.77
CA GLU A 210 -11.15 -8.90 -7.07
C GLU A 210 -11.30 -10.23 -7.78
N THR A 211 -12.51 -10.52 -8.30
CA THR A 211 -12.76 -11.72 -9.11
C THR A 211 -11.99 -11.70 -10.42
N GLY A 212 -11.90 -10.54 -11.08
CA GLY A 212 -11.10 -10.36 -12.30
C GLY A 212 -9.60 -10.53 -12.04
N LEU A 213 -9.09 -9.99 -10.93
CA LEU A 213 -7.69 -10.18 -10.51
C LEU A 213 -7.40 -11.65 -10.18
N GLU A 214 -8.35 -12.35 -9.57
CA GLU A 214 -8.26 -13.78 -9.28
C GLU A 214 -8.19 -14.62 -10.55
N ALA A 215 -9.10 -14.40 -11.50
CA ALA A 215 -9.10 -15.08 -12.80
C ALA A 215 -7.83 -14.79 -13.60
N TYR A 216 -7.36 -13.54 -13.57
CA TYR A 216 -6.11 -13.14 -14.20
C TYR A 216 -4.88 -13.77 -13.55
N GLY A 217 -4.83 -13.83 -12.22
CA GLY A 217 -3.80 -14.55 -11.50
C GLY A 217 -3.79 -16.04 -11.88
N GLN A 218 -4.96 -16.67 -12.00
CA GLN A 218 -5.06 -18.06 -12.45
C GLN A 218 -4.57 -18.25 -13.88
N TYR A 219 -4.89 -17.33 -14.80
CA TYR A 219 -4.39 -17.36 -16.18
C TYR A 219 -2.86 -17.31 -16.24
N ILE A 220 -2.23 -16.37 -15.51
CA ILE A 220 -0.77 -16.26 -15.46
C ILE A 220 -0.15 -17.54 -14.89
N CYS A 221 -0.72 -18.07 -13.80
CA CYS A 221 -0.25 -19.31 -13.20
C CYS A 221 -0.37 -20.51 -14.15
N GLN A 222 -1.46 -20.60 -14.90
CA GLN A 222 -1.66 -21.65 -15.90
C GLN A 222 -0.69 -21.52 -17.07
N GLY A 223 -0.43 -20.30 -17.56
CA GLY A 223 0.56 -20.03 -18.61
C GLY A 223 1.98 -20.40 -18.18
N MET A 224 2.35 -20.12 -16.93
CA MET A 224 3.60 -20.60 -16.34
C MET A 224 3.67 -22.12 -16.28
N ALA A 225 2.63 -22.77 -15.77
CA ALA A 225 2.59 -24.22 -15.64
C ALA A 225 2.70 -24.91 -17.01
N GLU A 226 2.07 -24.38 -18.05
CA GLU A 226 2.17 -24.90 -19.42
C GLU A 226 3.59 -24.76 -19.98
N THR A 227 4.21 -23.60 -19.79
CA THR A 227 5.58 -23.32 -20.24
C THR A 227 6.58 -24.28 -19.59
N VAL A 228 6.46 -24.50 -18.28
CA VAL A 228 7.29 -25.46 -17.52
C VAL A 228 7.05 -26.88 -18.00
N ARG A 229 5.77 -27.29 -18.15
CA ARG A 229 5.42 -28.64 -18.61
C ARG A 229 5.93 -28.90 -20.03
N SER A 230 5.86 -27.92 -20.92
CA SER A 230 6.43 -28.00 -22.28
C SER A 230 7.96 -28.12 -22.25
N ALA A 231 8.65 -27.33 -21.43
CA ALA A 231 10.10 -27.41 -21.26
C ALA A 231 10.55 -28.79 -20.72
N LEU A 232 9.77 -29.36 -19.79
CA LEU A 232 10.04 -30.67 -19.20
C LEU A 232 9.68 -31.83 -20.15
N GLY A 233 8.60 -31.70 -20.92
CA GLY A 233 8.12 -32.69 -21.89
C GLY A 233 8.95 -32.75 -23.17
N GLY A 234 9.42 -31.61 -23.68
CA GLY A 234 10.30 -31.54 -24.85
C GLY A 234 11.66 -32.20 -24.62
N ALA A 235 12.16 -32.14 -23.39
CA ALA A 235 13.46 -32.69 -23.03
C ALA A 235 13.47 -34.21 -22.76
N HIS A 236 12.31 -34.85 -22.62
CA HIS A 236 12.24 -36.30 -22.49
C HIS A 236 12.82 -37.03 -23.73
N LYS A 237 12.85 -36.36 -24.88
CA LYS A 237 13.44 -36.86 -26.14
C LYS A 237 14.97 -36.73 -26.21
N GLU A 238 15.58 -35.87 -25.40
CA GLU A 238 17.04 -35.63 -25.36
C GLU A 238 17.75 -36.30 -24.16
N ARG A 239 17.06 -37.20 -23.46
CA ARG A 239 17.57 -38.00 -22.32
C ARG A 239 18.81 -38.86 -22.63
N GLY A 240 19.23 -38.95 -23.89
CA GLY A 240 20.33 -39.78 -24.35
C GLY A 240 21.74 -39.23 -24.08
N LYS A 241 21.90 -37.95 -23.70
CA LYS A 241 23.22 -37.37 -23.38
C LYS A 241 23.13 -36.47 -22.16
N GLN A 242 23.68 -36.97 -21.05
CA GLN A 242 24.28 -36.24 -19.94
C GLN A 242 24.14 -34.71 -19.96
N ASN A 243 23.04 -34.19 -19.44
CA ASN A 243 23.02 -32.83 -18.95
C ASN A 243 22.81 -32.92 -17.43
N ASP A 244 23.91 -33.04 -16.68
CA ASP A 244 23.88 -32.99 -15.20
C ASP A 244 23.20 -31.70 -14.69
N PHE A 245 23.16 -30.66 -15.53
CA PHE A 245 22.52 -29.38 -15.26
C PHE A 245 21.12 -29.22 -15.87
N PHE A 246 20.50 -30.28 -16.38
CA PHE A 246 19.18 -30.20 -17.03
C PHE A 246 18.12 -29.59 -16.10
N TYR A 247 17.97 -30.12 -14.89
CA TYR A 247 16.99 -29.63 -13.92
C TYR A 247 17.32 -28.22 -13.40
N ALA A 248 18.61 -27.93 -13.21
CA ALA A 248 19.07 -26.59 -12.81
C ALA A 248 18.76 -25.53 -13.90
N ASN A 249 18.93 -25.89 -15.18
CA ASN A 249 18.60 -25.03 -16.30
C ASN A 249 17.08 -24.80 -16.43
N ASN A 250 16.25 -25.82 -16.19
CA ASN A 250 14.79 -25.66 -16.16
C ASN A 250 14.32 -24.79 -15.00
N LEU A 251 14.94 -24.92 -13.82
CA LEU A 251 14.64 -24.08 -12.66
C LEU A 251 15.08 -22.62 -12.90
N THR A 252 16.21 -22.41 -13.59
CA THR A 252 16.65 -21.08 -14.03
C THR A 252 15.67 -20.47 -15.04
N ARG A 253 15.23 -21.25 -16.04
CA ARG A 253 14.22 -20.84 -17.01
C ARG A 253 12.87 -20.51 -16.38
N LEU A 254 12.46 -21.25 -15.34
CA LEU A 254 11.26 -20.95 -14.56
C LEU A 254 11.36 -19.55 -13.94
N PHE A 255 12.47 -19.22 -13.28
CA PHE A 255 12.66 -17.91 -12.68
C PHE A 255 12.79 -16.79 -13.71
N GLU A 256 13.47 -17.04 -14.83
CA GLU A 256 13.55 -16.09 -15.94
C GLU A 256 12.16 -15.76 -16.49
N HIS A 257 11.32 -16.78 -16.68
CA HIS A 257 9.94 -16.61 -17.13
C HIS A 257 9.08 -15.86 -16.10
N ILE A 258 9.26 -16.12 -14.80
CA ILE A 258 8.60 -15.36 -13.72
C ILE A 258 8.97 -13.88 -13.81
N VAL A 259 10.25 -13.55 -13.98
CA VAL A 259 10.73 -12.17 -14.11
C VAL A 259 10.14 -11.51 -15.35
N GLN A 260 10.08 -12.21 -16.48
CA GLN A 260 9.49 -11.71 -17.72
C GLN A 260 7.99 -11.39 -17.57
N ILE A 261 7.23 -12.27 -16.91
CA ILE A 261 5.81 -12.09 -16.61
C ILE A 261 5.60 -10.89 -15.70
N ILE A 262 6.36 -10.79 -14.60
CA ILE A 262 6.25 -9.65 -13.67
C ILE A 262 6.51 -8.35 -14.41
N ASN A 263 7.56 -8.26 -15.23
CA ASN A 263 7.90 -7.04 -15.97
C ASN A 263 6.83 -6.65 -17.00
N SER A 264 6.21 -7.64 -17.66
CA SER A 264 5.19 -7.39 -18.69
C SER A 264 3.84 -7.01 -18.09
N HIS A 265 3.46 -7.63 -16.98
CA HIS A 265 2.12 -7.48 -16.39
C HIS A 265 2.05 -6.48 -15.22
N SER A 266 3.16 -6.14 -14.57
CA SER A 266 3.23 -5.11 -13.52
C SER A 266 2.70 -3.76 -14.01
N GLY A 267 3.15 -3.31 -15.19
CA GLY A 267 2.71 -2.01 -15.74
C GLY A 267 1.23 -1.95 -16.11
N LEU A 268 0.59 -3.08 -16.43
CA LEU A 268 -0.85 -3.14 -16.73
C LEU A 268 -1.68 -3.09 -15.44
N VAL A 269 -1.24 -3.82 -14.41
CA VAL A 269 -1.93 -3.88 -13.11
C VAL A 269 -1.81 -2.55 -12.36
N GLU A 270 -0.65 -1.90 -12.38
CA GLU A 270 -0.47 -0.60 -11.70
C GLU A 270 -1.37 0.50 -12.26
N ARG A 271 -1.57 0.53 -13.58
CA ARG A 271 -2.38 1.56 -14.26
C ARG A 271 -3.88 1.41 -14.01
N HIS A 272 -4.37 0.17 -13.92
CA HIS A 272 -5.81 -0.10 -13.89
C HIS A 272 -6.35 -0.57 -12.52
N TYR A 273 -5.49 -1.14 -11.66
CA TYR A 273 -5.89 -1.74 -10.38
C TYR A 273 -5.13 -1.14 -9.17
N GLY A 274 -4.04 -0.40 -9.40
CA GLY A 274 -3.24 0.23 -8.36
C GLY A 274 -2.14 -0.66 -7.78
N ALA A 275 -1.15 -0.04 -7.13
CA ALA A 275 0.09 -0.69 -6.67
C ALA A 275 -0.14 -1.80 -5.64
N ASP A 276 -1.13 -1.65 -4.75
CA ASP A 276 -1.42 -2.63 -3.69
C ASP A 276 -1.87 -3.99 -4.26
N LYS A 277 -2.48 -3.99 -5.44
CA LYS A 277 -2.98 -5.21 -6.10
C LYS A 277 -1.87 -5.98 -6.81
N VAL A 278 -0.76 -5.33 -7.17
CA VAL A 278 0.43 -5.98 -7.75
C VAL A 278 1.03 -6.97 -6.75
N VAL A 279 1.08 -6.60 -5.47
CA VAL A 279 1.60 -7.47 -4.40
C VAL A 279 0.78 -8.76 -4.29
N LYS A 280 -0.56 -8.69 -4.44
CA LYS A 280 -1.43 -9.88 -4.44
C LYS A 280 -1.13 -10.81 -5.62
N VAL A 281 -0.83 -10.27 -6.80
CA VAL A 281 -0.46 -11.07 -7.98
C VAL A 281 0.89 -11.75 -7.77
N ILE A 282 1.88 -11.03 -7.23
CA ILE A 282 3.20 -11.58 -6.92
C ILE A 282 3.09 -12.71 -5.88
N GLU A 283 2.26 -12.56 -4.85
CA GLU A 283 2.04 -13.63 -3.87
C GLU A 283 1.45 -14.91 -4.51
N ARG A 284 0.51 -14.76 -5.45
CA ARG A 284 -0.04 -15.90 -6.20
C ARG A 284 1.00 -16.52 -7.12
N LEU A 285 1.80 -15.69 -7.78
CA LEU A 285 2.87 -16.14 -8.67
C LEU A 285 3.93 -16.94 -7.91
N GLN A 286 4.29 -16.50 -6.70
CA GLN A 286 5.22 -17.22 -5.83
C GLN A 286 4.68 -18.60 -5.44
N LYS A 287 3.38 -18.72 -5.12
CA LYS A 287 2.76 -20.01 -4.82
C LYS A 287 2.82 -20.96 -6.03
N GLU A 288 2.61 -20.45 -7.23
CA GLU A 288 2.74 -21.27 -8.45
C GLU A 288 4.20 -21.65 -8.72
N ALA A 289 5.14 -20.72 -8.52
CA ALA A 289 6.57 -21.00 -8.61
C ALA A 289 7.00 -22.11 -7.63
N ASP A 290 6.44 -22.12 -6.42
CA ASP A 290 6.68 -23.17 -5.42
C ASP A 290 6.15 -24.54 -5.88
N ILE A 291 4.99 -24.57 -6.55
CA ILE A 291 4.41 -25.80 -7.11
C ILE A 291 5.28 -26.31 -8.27
N GLN A 292 5.55 -25.47 -9.26
CA GLN A 292 6.30 -25.84 -10.47
C GLN A 292 7.77 -26.18 -10.14
N GLY A 293 8.44 -25.37 -9.33
CA GLY A 293 9.78 -25.66 -8.83
C GLY A 293 9.81 -26.94 -7.99
N GLY A 294 8.77 -27.17 -7.20
CA GLY A 294 8.57 -28.41 -6.48
C GLY A 294 8.50 -29.63 -7.40
N ILE A 295 7.72 -29.59 -8.48
CA ILE A 295 7.60 -30.69 -9.45
C ILE A 295 8.95 -31.00 -10.10
N ILE A 296 9.71 -29.98 -10.51
CA ILE A 296 11.04 -30.14 -11.11
C ILE A 296 11.99 -30.86 -10.13
N LEU A 297 12.00 -30.43 -8.86
CA LEU A 297 12.83 -31.05 -7.82
C LEU A 297 12.40 -32.46 -7.47
N ASP A 298 11.08 -32.71 -7.42
CA ASP A 298 10.51 -34.01 -7.14
C ASP A 298 10.91 -35.02 -8.24
N MET A 299 10.81 -34.61 -9.51
CA MET A 299 11.26 -35.43 -10.64
C MET A 299 12.77 -35.70 -10.66
N TRP A 300 13.60 -34.72 -10.27
CA TRP A 300 15.04 -34.92 -10.12
C TRP A 300 15.38 -35.91 -8.99
N ASN A 301 14.72 -35.77 -7.84
CA ASN A 301 14.90 -36.67 -6.69
C ASN A 301 14.55 -38.11 -7.04
N ASP A 302 13.49 -38.30 -7.82
CA ASP A 302 13.02 -39.62 -8.24
C ASP A 302 13.95 -40.24 -9.30
N GLU A 303 14.44 -39.46 -10.28
CA GLU A 303 15.38 -39.95 -11.29
C GLU A 303 16.74 -40.34 -10.69
N ARG A 304 17.26 -39.53 -9.75
CA ARG A 304 18.52 -39.83 -9.06
C ARG A 304 18.36 -40.81 -7.90
N ALA A 305 17.12 -41.24 -7.61
CA ALA A 305 16.77 -42.13 -6.49
C ALA A 305 17.40 -41.70 -5.15
N VAL A 306 17.50 -40.38 -4.91
CA VAL A 306 18.20 -39.81 -3.74
C VAL A 306 17.59 -40.33 -2.45
N THR A 307 16.26 -40.48 -2.39
CA THR A 307 15.58 -41.03 -1.21
C THR A 307 16.02 -42.46 -0.87
N ARG A 308 16.24 -43.31 -1.89
CA ARG A 308 16.76 -44.67 -1.70
C ARG A 308 18.21 -44.64 -1.25
N MET A 309 19.05 -43.85 -1.92
CA MET A 309 20.45 -43.65 -1.54
C MET A 309 20.59 -43.19 -0.08
N MET A 310 19.69 -42.30 0.37
CA MET A 310 19.66 -41.82 1.75
C MET A 310 19.25 -42.90 2.76
N ALA A 311 18.34 -43.80 2.39
CA ALA A 311 18.00 -44.95 3.22
C ALA A 311 19.18 -45.93 3.33
N ASP A 312 19.90 -46.16 2.23
CA ASP A 312 21.10 -47.00 2.20
C ASP A 312 22.22 -46.40 3.05
N ILE A 313 22.47 -45.09 2.96
CA ILE A 313 23.47 -44.37 3.78
C ILE A 313 23.13 -44.48 5.27
N LYS A 314 21.86 -44.29 5.65
CA LYS A 314 21.42 -44.34 7.05
C LYS A 314 21.48 -45.75 7.64
N SER A 315 21.20 -46.76 6.82
CA SER A 315 21.22 -48.16 7.25
C SER A 315 22.61 -48.81 7.14
N TYR A 316 23.60 -48.12 6.55
CA TYR A 316 24.94 -48.66 6.36
C TYR A 316 25.65 -48.88 7.71
N PRO A 317 25.95 -50.13 8.08
CA PRO A 317 26.71 -50.43 9.29
C PRO A 317 28.19 -50.18 9.03
N PHE A 318 28.76 -49.17 9.71
CA PHE A 318 30.20 -48.91 9.67
C PHE A 318 30.97 -49.94 10.50
N TYR A 319 31.02 -51.22 10.08
CA TYR A 319 31.61 -52.32 10.85
C TYR A 319 33.09 -52.12 11.20
N PHE A 320 33.88 -51.52 10.31
CA PHE A 320 35.30 -51.28 10.56
C PHE A 320 35.52 -50.17 11.60
N LEU A 321 34.78 -49.06 11.47
CA LEU A 321 34.82 -47.98 12.45
C LEU A 321 34.26 -48.44 13.79
N SER A 322 33.13 -49.15 13.83
CA SER A 322 32.53 -49.65 15.08
C SER A 322 33.40 -50.71 15.79
N LYS A 323 34.20 -51.48 15.04
CA LYS A 323 35.17 -52.42 15.61
C LYS A 323 36.44 -51.73 16.12
N SER A 324 36.89 -50.65 15.47
CA SER A 324 37.95 -49.77 16.00
C SER A 324 37.51 -48.92 17.20
N MET A 325 36.19 -48.79 17.42
CA MET A 325 35.55 -48.06 18.54
C MET A 325 35.42 -48.89 19.82
N MET A 326 36.07 -50.05 19.94
CA MET A 326 36.20 -50.74 21.23
C MET A 326 37.59 -50.51 21.83
N PRO A 327 37.75 -49.52 22.72
CA PRO A 327 38.59 -49.69 23.90
C PRO A 327 37.75 -50.36 25.00
N VAL A 328 38.43 -51.21 25.78
CA VAL A 328 37.97 -51.82 27.02
C VAL A 328 37.08 -50.88 27.84
N GLN A 329 35.88 -51.35 28.18
CA GLN A 329 34.97 -50.88 29.24
C GLN A 329 35.18 -49.46 29.78
N ARG A 330 34.32 -48.52 29.38
CA ARG A 330 33.47 -47.74 30.31
C ARG A 330 32.33 -47.09 29.54
N GLY A 331 31.13 -47.24 30.08
CA GLY A 331 29.88 -46.98 29.39
C GLY A 331 29.72 -45.54 28.91
N ILE A 332 29.62 -45.38 27.60
CA ILE A 332 28.83 -44.33 26.95
C ILE A 332 28.06 -45.03 25.84
N ASN A 333 26.76 -45.21 26.03
CA ASN A 333 25.87 -45.73 25.01
C ASN A 333 25.81 -44.72 23.85
N PHE A 334 26.64 -44.91 22.82
CA PHE A 334 26.45 -44.24 21.53
C PHE A 334 25.34 -44.97 20.77
N ALA A 335 24.12 -44.83 21.30
CA ALA A 335 22.92 -45.21 20.60
C ALA A 335 22.82 -44.35 19.33
N LEU A 336 22.56 -45.02 18.22
CA LEU A 336 22.01 -44.48 16.99
C LEU A 336 20.69 -43.74 17.30
N ARG A 337 20.77 -42.55 17.90
CA ARG A 337 19.64 -41.65 18.12
C ARG A 337 19.83 -40.49 17.16
N GLY A 338 18.87 -40.36 16.26
CA GLY A 338 18.92 -39.43 15.15
C GLY A 338 19.02 -37.97 15.59
N ASN A 339 19.45 -37.16 14.62
CA ASN A 339 19.09 -35.76 14.47
C ASN A 339 18.95 -34.97 15.76
N GLU A 340 20.05 -34.48 16.30
CA GLU A 340 20.13 -33.17 16.94
C GLU A 340 21.61 -32.77 16.93
N LEU A 341 21.90 -31.71 16.17
CA LEU A 341 23.20 -31.08 16.17
C LEU A 341 23.30 -30.29 17.47
N ASP A 342 24.12 -30.74 18.42
CA ASP A 342 24.60 -29.89 19.50
C ASP A 342 25.23 -28.64 18.86
N LYS A 343 24.59 -27.50 19.08
CA LYS A 343 24.93 -26.19 18.50
C LYS A 343 26.16 -25.54 19.14
N ASP A 344 26.77 -26.16 20.13
CA ASP A 344 27.54 -25.41 21.13
C ASP A 344 29.06 -25.60 21.06
N GLU A 345 29.64 -26.08 19.95
CA GLU A 345 31.09 -26.30 19.90
C GLU A 345 31.77 -25.93 18.58
N PHE A 346 31.46 -24.76 18.01
CA PHE A 346 32.37 -23.92 17.20
C PHE A 346 31.61 -22.62 16.85
N ASP A 347 31.78 -21.58 17.65
CA ASP A 347 31.09 -20.29 17.49
C ASP A 347 31.72 -19.48 16.34
N LEU A 348 31.44 -19.91 15.11
CA LEU A 348 31.79 -19.22 13.86
C LEU A 348 30.67 -18.28 13.40
N ASP A 349 29.62 -18.11 14.20
CA ASP A 349 28.48 -17.23 13.91
C ASP A 349 28.81 -15.77 14.28
N GLY A 350 29.57 -15.56 15.36
CA GLY A 350 29.95 -14.23 15.84
C GLY A 350 30.92 -13.43 14.95
N LEU A 351 31.47 -14.02 13.89
CA LEU A 351 32.52 -13.40 13.06
C LEU A 351 32.04 -12.79 11.74
N LEU A 352 30.77 -12.95 11.36
CA LEU A 352 30.28 -12.55 10.03
C LEU A 352 28.92 -11.82 10.00
N ASP A 353 28.33 -11.46 11.14
CA ASP A 353 27.02 -10.78 11.20
C ASP A 353 27.11 -9.25 11.01
N GLN A 354 27.77 -8.79 9.94
CA GLN A 354 27.80 -7.38 9.52
C GLN A 354 27.06 -7.10 8.20
N GLU A 355 26.20 -8.01 7.73
CA GLU A 355 25.24 -7.65 6.67
C GLU A 355 23.90 -7.29 7.30
N GLU A 356 23.55 -6.01 7.19
CA GLU A 356 22.26 -5.44 7.55
C GLU A 356 21.12 -6.18 6.80
N LYS A 357 20.58 -7.20 7.44
CA LYS A 357 19.56 -8.08 6.86
C LYS A 357 18.24 -7.31 6.78
N LEU A 358 18.00 -6.69 5.63
CA LEU A 358 16.69 -6.15 5.28
C LEU A 358 15.62 -7.22 5.57
N PRO A 359 14.53 -6.90 6.27
CA PRO A 359 13.51 -7.89 6.59
C PRO A 359 12.91 -8.40 5.29
N LEU A 360 13.17 -9.67 4.97
CA LEU A 360 12.62 -10.29 3.78
C LEU A 360 11.08 -10.22 3.85
N PRO A 361 10.40 -9.93 2.73
CA PRO A 361 8.95 -9.99 2.68
C PRO A 361 8.42 -11.33 3.22
N LYS A 362 7.39 -11.26 4.07
CA LYS A 362 6.83 -12.42 4.81
C LYS A 362 6.42 -13.60 3.92
N PHE A 363 6.17 -13.37 2.63
CA PHE A 363 5.83 -14.42 1.67
C PHE A 363 7.06 -15.19 1.16
N LEU A 364 8.26 -14.59 1.12
CA LEU A 364 9.51 -15.28 0.80
C LEU A 364 10.01 -16.12 1.98
N ASP A 365 9.78 -15.66 3.21
CA ASP A 365 10.09 -16.42 4.43
C ASP A 365 9.25 -17.71 4.56
N ARG A 366 8.06 -17.73 3.95
CA ARG A 366 7.15 -18.90 3.90
C ARG A 366 7.26 -19.71 2.62
N CYS A 367 8.23 -19.42 1.75
CA CYS A 367 8.41 -20.09 0.48
C CYS A 367 8.59 -21.61 0.68
N ASN A 368 7.66 -22.40 0.15
CA ASN A 368 7.70 -23.86 0.26
C ASN A 368 8.82 -24.43 -0.59
N LEU A 369 9.21 -23.74 -1.67
CA LEU A 369 10.35 -24.15 -2.49
C LEU A 369 11.65 -24.12 -1.69
N HIS A 370 11.88 -23.09 -0.87
CA HIS A 370 13.06 -23.02 -0.02
C HIS A 370 13.13 -24.20 0.95
N LYS A 371 12.02 -24.55 1.60
CA LYS A 371 11.92 -25.74 2.46
C LYS A 371 12.19 -27.03 1.67
N LYS A 372 11.60 -27.19 0.49
CA LYS A 372 11.84 -28.35 -0.38
C LYS A 372 13.30 -28.46 -0.82
N ILE A 373 13.95 -27.35 -1.17
CA ILE A 373 15.38 -27.33 -1.52
C ILE A 373 16.21 -27.75 -0.30
N SER A 374 15.88 -27.23 0.88
CA SER A 374 16.55 -27.60 2.12
C SER A 374 16.44 -29.10 2.41
N GLU A 375 15.23 -29.66 2.32
CA GLU A 375 14.96 -31.06 2.65
C GLU A 375 15.44 -32.04 1.57
N LYS A 376 15.29 -31.71 0.28
CA LYS A 376 15.56 -32.63 -0.83
C LYS A 376 16.94 -32.51 -1.44
N VAL A 377 17.63 -31.37 -1.25
CA VAL A 377 18.94 -31.13 -1.85
C VAL A 377 20.00 -30.93 -0.76
N ILE A 378 19.78 -29.98 0.15
CA ILE A 378 20.79 -29.59 1.15
C ILE A 378 21.05 -30.72 2.17
N GLU A 379 19.99 -31.27 2.78
CA GLU A 379 20.14 -32.35 3.77
C GLU A 379 20.73 -33.64 3.19
N PRO A 380 20.29 -34.13 2.01
CA PRO A 380 20.92 -35.27 1.36
C PRO A 380 22.37 -35.03 0.99
N TYR A 381 22.72 -33.83 0.56
CA TYR A 381 24.09 -33.47 0.25
C TYR A 381 24.98 -33.50 1.50
N LYS A 382 24.55 -32.87 2.60
CA LYS A 382 25.26 -32.89 3.90
C LYS A 382 25.54 -34.32 4.38
N LEU A 383 24.54 -35.18 4.35
CA LEU A 383 24.66 -36.57 4.80
C LEU A 383 25.52 -37.41 3.86
N THR A 384 25.38 -37.24 2.55
CA THR A 384 26.19 -37.94 1.56
C THR A 384 27.66 -37.54 1.62
N ALA A 385 27.96 -36.24 1.75
CA ALA A 385 29.33 -35.75 1.88
C ALA A 385 29.99 -36.28 3.17
N THR A 386 29.26 -36.28 4.28
CA THR A 386 29.75 -36.85 5.55
C THR A 386 29.96 -38.37 5.44
N PHE A 387 29.05 -39.08 4.78
CA PHE A 387 29.19 -40.52 4.53
C PHE A 387 30.40 -40.83 3.66
N LEU A 388 30.57 -40.09 2.55
CA LEU A 388 31.70 -40.25 1.63
C LEU A 388 33.02 -40.05 2.36
N PHE A 389 33.11 -38.99 3.17
CA PHE A 389 34.28 -38.76 4.01
C PHE A 389 34.53 -39.94 4.97
N ARG A 390 33.54 -40.36 5.76
CA ARG A 390 33.69 -41.48 6.71
C ARG A 390 34.06 -42.80 6.02
N ARG A 391 33.47 -43.08 4.86
CA ARG A 391 33.76 -44.29 4.08
C ARG A 391 35.16 -44.23 3.48
N SER A 392 35.59 -43.08 2.99
CA SER A 392 36.94 -42.89 2.44
C SER A 392 38.01 -43.11 3.51
N VAL A 393 37.83 -42.52 4.70
CA VAL A 393 38.71 -42.73 5.87
C VAL A 393 38.74 -44.21 6.26
N GLY A 394 37.57 -44.84 6.42
CA GLY A 394 37.50 -46.26 6.77
C GLY A 394 38.16 -47.17 5.72
N LYS A 395 38.01 -46.85 4.43
CA LYS A 395 38.62 -47.62 3.33
C LYS A 395 40.14 -47.41 3.26
N ALA A 396 40.63 -46.20 3.51
CA ALA A 396 42.06 -45.90 3.58
C ALA A 396 42.72 -46.73 4.69
N PHE A 397 42.13 -46.78 5.89
CA PHE A 397 42.61 -47.62 6.98
C PHE A 397 42.45 -49.13 6.73
N GLU A 398 41.42 -49.55 5.99
CA GLU A 398 41.21 -50.95 5.61
C GLU A 398 42.26 -51.42 4.58
N MET A 399 42.67 -50.55 3.66
CA MET A 399 43.77 -50.83 2.72
C MET A 399 45.15 -50.80 3.39
N ASP A 400 45.30 -50.02 4.45
CA ASP A 400 46.54 -49.93 5.24
C ASP A 400 46.67 -51.08 6.27
N ALA A 401 45.58 -51.78 6.58
CA ALA A 401 45.61 -52.97 7.43
C ALA A 401 46.24 -54.16 6.70
N ALA A 402 47.27 -54.77 7.31
CA ALA A 402 47.96 -55.93 6.74
C ALA A 402 46.99 -57.08 6.38
N PRO A 403 47.22 -57.82 5.27
CA PRO A 403 46.29 -58.85 4.81
C PRO A 403 46.06 -59.92 5.89
N SER A 404 44.79 -60.20 6.16
CA SER A 404 44.34 -61.17 7.16
C SER A 404 44.69 -62.60 6.71
N GLY A 405 45.92 -63.04 6.98
CA GLY A 405 46.37 -64.38 6.58
C GLY A 405 47.80 -64.79 7.00
N LEU A 406 48.44 -64.15 7.99
CA LEU A 406 49.76 -64.55 8.47
C LEU A 406 49.74 -64.86 9.97
N SER A 407 49.72 -66.16 10.25
CA SER A 407 49.93 -66.77 11.57
C SER A 407 51.28 -66.34 12.16
N LEU A 408 51.28 -66.00 13.46
CA LEU A 408 52.46 -65.77 14.32
C LEU A 408 53.55 -66.84 14.13
N SER A 409 54.51 -66.66 13.23
CA SER A 409 55.76 -67.45 13.23
C SER A 409 56.89 -66.98 12.30
N LYS A 410 56.86 -65.77 11.71
CA LYS A 410 58.06 -65.17 11.09
C LYS A 410 58.07 -63.64 11.24
N PRO A 411 59.16 -63.03 11.74
CA PRO A 411 59.33 -61.59 11.68
C PRO A 411 59.61 -61.20 10.22
N TYR A 412 58.74 -60.38 9.64
CA TYR A 412 58.96 -59.79 8.33
C TYR A 412 59.72 -58.47 8.53
N ASP A 413 60.85 -58.34 7.84
CA ASP A 413 61.66 -57.13 7.78
C ASP A 413 61.10 -56.24 6.66
N GLY A 414 60.50 -55.10 7.02
CA GLY A 414 59.77 -54.23 6.10
C GLY A 414 59.35 -52.93 6.77
N SER A 415 60.27 -51.97 6.77
CA SER A 415 60.21 -50.51 7.04
C SER A 415 58.87 -49.84 7.46
N PRO A 416 58.86 -49.01 8.53
CA PRO A 416 57.77 -48.09 8.84
C PRO A 416 57.86 -46.74 8.09
N PRO A 417 56.75 -45.96 7.98
CA PRO A 417 55.41 -46.26 8.49
C PRO A 417 54.34 -46.33 7.38
N PHE A 418 53.55 -47.40 7.40
CA PHE A 418 52.33 -47.58 6.62
C PHE A 418 51.30 -46.43 6.81
N ILE A 419 51.32 -45.78 7.99
CA ILE A 419 50.45 -44.68 8.42
C ILE A 419 50.51 -43.43 7.50
N LEU A 420 51.64 -43.12 6.85
CA LEU A 420 51.77 -41.91 6.02
C LEU A 420 50.89 -41.97 4.75
N GLN A 421 50.74 -43.15 4.15
CA GLN A 421 50.02 -43.30 2.88
C GLN A 421 48.50 -43.14 3.06
N ALA A 422 47.94 -43.67 4.15
CA ALA A 422 46.53 -43.45 4.49
C ALA A 422 46.22 -41.98 4.81
N VAL A 423 47.16 -41.27 5.44
CA VAL A 423 47.02 -39.83 5.73
C VAL A 423 47.03 -39.00 4.45
N ASP A 424 47.92 -39.31 3.50
CA ASP A 424 47.97 -38.63 2.21
C ASP A 424 46.68 -38.84 1.39
N ASP A 425 46.13 -40.06 1.38
CA ASP A 425 44.86 -40.38 0.72
C ASP A 425 43.67 -39.64 1.38
N ILE A 426 43.65 -39.56 2.71
CA ILE A 426 42.61 -38.81 3.45
C ILE A 426 42.75 -37.31 3.17
N MET A 427 43.96 -36.76 3.17
CA MET A 427 44.19 -35.33 2.89
C MET A 427 43.78 -34.97 1.46
N TYR A 428 44.05 -35.84 0.47
CA TYR A 428 43.57 -35.66 -0.89
C TYR A 428 42.04 -35.65 -0.98
N VAL A 429 41.36 -36.57 -0.27
CA VAL A 429 39.89 -36.59 -0.24
C VAL A 429 39.32 -35.35 0.47
N VAL A 430 39.96 -34.88 1.55
CA VAL A 430 39.57 -33.66 2.25
C VAL A 430 39.72 -32.44 1.35
N ASP A 431 40.87 -32.28 0.68
CA ASP A 431 41.11 -31.15 -0.23
C ASP A 431 40.06 -31.13 -1.36
N ASN A 432 39.79 -32.28 -1.97
CA ASN A 432 38.80 -32.39 -3.03
C ASN A 432 37.37 -32.09 -2.52
N LEU A 433 36.99 -32.60 -1.35
CA LEU A 433 35.70 -32.28 -0.73
C LEU A 433 35.58 -30.79 -0.39
N LEU A 434 36.62 -30.18 0.17
CA LEU A 434 36.63 -28.75 0.50
C LEU A 434 36.50 -27.89 -0.76
N GLN A 435 37.25 -28.21 -1.83
CA GLN A 435 37.11 -27.51 -3.11
C GLN A 435 35.69 -27.60 -3.67
N HIS A 436 35.07 -28.78 -3.62
CA HIS A 436 33.68 -28.96 -4.04
C HIS A 436 32.68 -28.17 -3.18
N ILE A 437 32.83 -28.19 -1.86
CA ILE A 437 31.93 -27.48 -0.94
C ILE A 437 32.06 -25.96 -1.12
N LEU A 438 33.29 -25.45 -1.24
CA LEU A 438 33.55 -24.04 -1.52
C LEU A 438 32.98 -23.62 -2.87
N SER A 439 33.06 -24.47 -3.89
CA SER A 439 32.42 -24.21 -5.20
C SER A 439 30.89 -24.16 -5.15
N THR A 440 30.28 -24.76 -4.11
CA THR A 440 28.81 -24.78 -3.95
C THR A 440 28.27 -23.44 -3.40
N GLY A 441 29.14 -22.62 -2.78
CA GLY A 441 28.79 -21.27 -2.31
C GLY A 441 27.73 -21.20 -1.19
N ASN A 442 27.36 -22.31 -0.57
CA ASN A 442 26.34 -22.36 0.49
C ASN A 442 26.99 -22.39 1.89
N ARG A 443 26.77 -21.33 2.69
CA ARG A 443 27.32 -21.18 4.05
C ARG A 443 26.92 -22.34 4.96
N GLU A 444 25.65 -22.74 4.94
CA GLU A 444 25.12 -23.75 5.85
C GLU A 444 25.77 -25.13 5.63
N VAL A 445 25.92 -25.53 4.36
CA VAL A 445 26.58 -26.78 3.98
C VAL A 445 28.06 -26.75 4.34
N THR A 446 28.72 -25.61 4.11
CA THR A 446 30.15 -25.42 4.36
C THR A 446 30.48 -25.57 5.84
N VAL A 447 29.75 -24.86 6.71
CA VAL A 447 29.95 -24.93 8.17
C VAL A 447 29.68 -26.34 8.69
N TYR A 448 28.60 -26.98 8.22
CA TYR A 448 28.25 -28.33 8.65
C TYR A 448 29.34 -29.35 8.32
N ILE A 449 29.83 -29.37 7.07
CA ILE A 449 30.80 -30.38 6.64
C ILE A 449 32.18 -30.12 7.25
N ILE A 450 32.63 -28.87 7.36
CA ILE A 450 33.88 -28.54 8.05
C ILE A 450 33.82 -28.99 9.51
N SER A 451 32.70 -28.76 10.20
CA SER A 451 32.49 -29.23 11.58
C SER A 451 32.45 -30.75 11.67
N ALA A 452 31.88 -31.44 10.67
CA ALA A 452 31.90 -32.90 10.59
C ALA A 452 33.31 -33.45 10.38
N ILE A 453 34.11 -32.85 9.49
CA ILE A 453 35.50 -33.22 9.22
C ILE A 453 36.37 -32.97 10.45
N SER A 454 36.22 -31.82 11.12
CA SER A 454 36.96 -31.47 12.34
C SER A 454 36.73 -32.50 13.45
N ARG A 455 35.46 -32.88 13.70
CA ARG A 455 35.11 -33.92 14.68
C ARG A 455 35.75 -35.27 14.37
N SER A 456 35.79 -35.68 13.11
CA SER A 456 36.47 -36.91 12.70
C SER A 456 38.00 -36.82 12.69
N SER A 457 38.58 -35.63 12.51
CA SER A 457 40.03 -35.42 12.63
C SER A 457 40.48 -35.57 14.10
N ASN A 458 39.71 -35.01 15.04
CA ASN A 458 39.91 -35.21 16.47
C ASN A 458 39.85 -36.71 16.84
N TRP A 459 38.97 -37.48 16.18
CA TRP A 459 38.92 -38.94 16.31
C TRP A 459 40.20 -39.65 15.82
N ILE A 460 40.73 -39.27 14.66
CA ILE A 460 41.99 -39.85 14.14
C ILE A 460 43.16 -39.57 15.10
N SER A 461 43.25 -38.34 15.62
CA SER A 461 44.29 -37.97 16.59
C SER A 461 44.20 -38.75 17.91
N SER A 462 42.97 -39.01 18.38
CA SER A 462 42.73 -39.76 19.63
C SER A 462 42.93 -41.26 19.45
N GLY A 463 42.58 -41.82 18.29
CA GLY A 463 42.80 -43.23 17.96
C GLY A 463 44.27 -43.60 17.78
N LEU A 464 45.07 -42.72 17.18
CA LEU A 464 46.53 -42.92 17.08
C LEU A 464 47.23 -42.86 18.43
N SER A 465 46.74 -42.06 19.39
CA SER A 465 47.33 -41.96 20.73
C SER A 465 47.17 -43.23 21.58
N ILE A 466 46.25 -44.14 21.23
CA ILE A 466 45.97 -45.36 21.99
C ILE A 466 46.76 -46.56 21.43
N GLY A 467 47.36 -46.42 20.23
CA GLY A 467 48.16 -47.46 19.56
C GLY A 467 49.68 -47.36 19.75
N ALA A 468 50.18 -46.46 20.61
CA ALA A 468 51.60 -46.29 20.91
C ALA A 468 52.00 -46.93 22.25
#